data_AF-A0A496Y1I1-F1
#
_entry.id   AF-A0A496Y1I1-F1
#
_cell.length_a   1.000
_cell.length_b   1.000
_cell.length_c   1.000
_cell.angle_alpha   90.00
_cell.angle_beta   90.00
_cell.angle_gamma   90.00
#
_symmetry.space_group_name_H-M   'P 1'
#
loop_
_entity.id
_entity.type
_entity.pdbx_description
1 polymer ?
#
loop_
_entity_poly.entity_id
_entity_poly.type
_entity_poly.pdbx_seq_one_letter_code
_entity_poly.pdbx_strand_id
1 'polypeptide(L)'
;MKAELPCDAAGRCYHLQVGAGEVAPLVLTSGSAERIRRLAESFDRVELVRQQREFLTITGSYQGIRITGLATGIGPDNTAIAVIEAVQYQPQ
;
A
#
# COMPACT_ATOMS: atom_id res chain seq x y z
N MET A 1 -12.83 14.36 -11.50
CA MET A 1 -12.06 15.33 -10.69
C MET A 1 -10.84 14.60 -10.15
N LYS A 2 -9.63 14.85 -10.67
CA LYS A 2 -8.40 14.36 -10.02
C LYS A 2 -8.11 15.34 -8.88
N ALA A 3 -8.25 14.90 -7.64
CA ALA A 3 -7.72 15.68 -6.53
C ALA A 3 -6.19 15.62 -6.63
N GLU A 4 -5.52 16.77 -6.62
CA GLU A 4 -4.07 16.82 -6.42
C GLU A 4 -3.80 16.41 -4.98
N LEU A 5 -3.39 15.16 -4.78
CA LEU A 5 -3.07 14.66 -3.45
C LEU A 5 -1.71 15.21 -3.01
N PRO A 6 -1.56 15.58 -1.73
CA PRO A 6 -0.27 15.99 -1.20
C PRO A 6 0.78 14.91 -1.42
N CYS A 7 1.91 15.29 -1.99
CA CYS A 7 3.07 14.42 -2.18
C CYS A 7 4.34 15.05 -1.57
N ASP A 8 5.31 14.21 -1.26
CA ASP A 8 6.63 14.68 -0.83
C ASP A 8 7.49 15.15 -2.01
N ALA A 9 8.68 15.70 -1.73
CA ALA A 9 9.61 16.16 -2.77
C ALA A 9 10.08 15.05 -3.73
N ALA A 10 9.90 13.78 -3.35
CA ALA A 10 10.22 12.61 -4.18
C ALA A 10 8.99 12.07 -4.95
N GLY A 11 7.85 12.77 -4.88
CA GLY A 11 6.61 12.40 -5.57
C GLY A 11 5.81 11.29 -4.89
N ARG A 12 6.16 10.90 -3.65
CA ARG A 12 5.42 9.86 -2.90
C ARG A 12 4.20 10.47 -2.21
N CYS A 13 3.11 9.71 -2.10
CA CYS A 13 1.92 10.18 -1.40
C CYS A 13 2.16 10.40 0.10
N TYR A 14 1.36 11.28 0.70
CA TYR A 14 1.58 11.72 2.07
C TYR A 14 1.36 10.62 3.13
N HIS A 15 0.28 9.84 3.05
CA HIS A 15 -0.09 8.90 4.11
C HIS A 15 0.59 7.54 3.97
N LEU A 16 0.57 6.94 2.76
CA LEU A 16 1.20 5.63 2.53
C LEU A 16 2.71 5.73 2.27
N GLN A 17 3.22 6.91 1.90
CA GLN A 17 4.63 7.11 1.47
C GLN A 17 5.07 6.16 0.35
N VAL A 18 4.18 5.94 -0.62
CA VAL A 18 4.47 5.16 -1.83
C VAL A 18 4.57 6.06 -3.06
N GLY A 19 5.47 5.70 -3.97
CA GLY A 19 5.67 6.31 -5.27
C GLY A 19 4.97 5.55 -6.39
N ALA A 20 5.06 6.09 -7.62
CA ALA A 20 4.37 5.52 -8.77
C ALA A 20 4.90 4.10 -9.08
N GLY A 21 3.99 3.13 -9.19
CA GLY A 21 4.31 1.73 -9.49
C GLY A 21 4.80 0.90 -8.28
N GLU A 22 4.88 1.49 -7.09
CA GLU A 22 5.24 0.78 -5.86
C GLU A 22 4.09 -0.06 -5.28
N VAL A 23 2.84 0.23 -5.68
CA VAL A 23 1.65 -0.55 -5.34
C VAL A 23 1.30 -1.48 -6.51
N ALA A 24 1.11 -2.77 -6.23
CA ALA A 24 0.70 -3.75 -7.23
C ALA A 24 -0.78 -3.56 -7.63
N PRO A 25 -1.19 -4.00 -8.83
CA PRO A 25 -2.60 -4.00 -9.24
C PRO A 25 -3.50 -4.81 -8.29
N LEU A 26 -2.97 -5.93 -7.75
CA LEU A 26 -3.67 -6.75 -6.77
C LEU A 26 -3.29 -6.30 -5.35
N VAL A 27 -4.29 -5.84 -4.59
CA VAL A 27 -4.11 -5.37 -3.21
C VAL A 27 -4.98 -6.18 -2.26
N LEU A 28 -4.38 -6.75 -1.22
CA LEU A 28 -5.08 -7.36 -0.09
C LEU A 28 -5.03 -6.42 1.11
N THR A 29 -6.20 -5.93 1.53
CA THR A 29 -6.30 -4.96 2.61
C THR A 29 -6.70 -5.61 3.93
N SER A 30 -6.18 -5.09 5.04
CA SER A 30 -6.59 -5.46 6.41
C SER A 30 -6.49 -4.23 7.31
N GLY A 31 -7.32 -4.11 8.34
CA GLY A 31 -7.12 -3.05 9.33
C GLY A 31 -5.84 -3.24 10.18
N SER A 32 -5.40 -4.49 10.36
CA SER A 32 -4.23 -4.83 11.19
C SER A 32 -2.95 -4.97 10.37
N ALA A 33 -1.92 -4.22 10.78
CA ALA A 33 -0.56 -4.34 10.25
C ALA A 33 0.07 -5.71 10.52
N GLU A 34 -0.21 -6.32 11.68
CA GLU A 34 0.29 -7.65 12.02
C GLU A 34 -0.22 -8.72 11.04
N ARG A 35 -1.50 -8.64 10.63
CA ARG A 35 -2.05 -9.55 9.62
C ARG A 35 -1.37 -9.38 8.26
N ILE A 36 -1.03 -8.15 7.88
CA ILE A 36 -0.29 -7.89 6.64
C ILE A 36 1.14 -8.40 6.71
N ARG A 37 1.81 -8.31 7.87
CA ARG A 37 3.13 -8.92 8.07
C ARG A 37 3.08 -10.45 7.93
N ARG A 38 2.10 -11.10 8.57
CA ARG A 38 1.86 -12.54 8.44
C ARG A 38 1.54 -12.96 7.00
N LEU A 39 0.76 -12.15 6.27
CA LEU A 39 0.51 -12.36 4.84
C LEU A 39 1.82 -12.32 4.04
N ALA A 40 2.68 -11.33 4.32
CA ALA A 40 3.94 -11.14 3.60
C ALA A 40 4.97 -12.25 3.87
N GLU A 41 4.87 -12.99 4.98
CA GLU A 41 5.69 -14.20 5.22
C GLU A 41 5.45 -15.28 4.17
N SER A 42 4.30 -15.25 3.47
CA SER A 42 4.00 -16.19 2.39
C SER A 42 4.56 -15.74 1.03
N PHE A 43 5.11 -14.52 0.91
CA PHE A 43 5.61 -14.01 -0.37
C PHE A 43 6.90 -14.71 -0.77
N ASP A 44 7.03 -15.03 -2.07
CA ASP A 44 8.26 -15.58 -2.65
C ASP A 44 9.39 -14.54 -2.57
N ARG A 45 9.04 -13.26 -2.73
CA ARG A 45 9.96 -12.13 -2.68
C ARG A 45 9.24 -10.89 -2.16
N VAL A 46 9.93 -10.12 -1.34
CA VAL A 46 9.50 -8.79 -0.90
C VAL A 46 10.30 -7.73 -1.67
N GLU A 47 9.59 -6.81 -2.32
CA GLU A 47 10.16 -5.69 -3.09
C GLU A 47 10.20 -4.40 -2.25
N LEU A 48 9.16 -4.18 -1.45
CA LEU A 48 8.96 -2.96 -0.69
C LEU A 48 8.30 -3.29 0.65
N VAL A 49 8.80 -2.64 1.70
CA VAL A 49 8.12 -2.52 2.99
C VAL A 49 8.12 -1.05 3.38
N ARG A 50 6.94 -0.46 3.52
CA ARG A 50 6.76 0.93 3.94
C ARG A 50 5.76 0.98 5.07
N GLN A 51 6.13 1.61 6.17
CA GLN A 51 5.21 1.88 7.26
C GLN A 51 5.22 3.37 7.57
N GLN A 52 4.03 3.95 7.64
CA GLN A 52 3.84 5.33 8.04
C GLN A 52 2.60 5.41 8.92
N ARG A 53 2.81 5.84 10.17
CA ARG A 53 1.78 5.78 11.23
C ARG A 53 1.15 4.38 11.30
N GLU A 54 -0.17 4.27 11.19
CA GLU A 54 -0.92 3.01 11.15
C GLU A 54 -0.91 2.28 9.79
N PHE A 55 -0.51 2.95 8.71
CA PHE A 55 -0.49 2.36 7.38
C PHE A 55 0.77 1.52 7.16
N LEU A 56 0.59 0.30 6.66
CA LEU A 56 1.70 -0.59 6.28
C LEU A 56 1.45 -1.10 4.86
N THR A 57 2.35 -0.76 3.94
CA THR A 57 2.36 -1.27 2.58
C THR A 57 3.51 -2.25 2.42
N ILE A 58 3.21 -3.49 2.02
CA ILE A 58 4.21 -4.48 1.64
C ILE A 58 3.91 -4.96 0.22
N THR A 59 4.81 -4.69 -0.71
CA THR A 59 4.69 -5.18 -2.10
C THR A 59 5.71 -6.29 -2.33
N GLY A 60 5.27 -7.35 -2.98
CA GLY A 60 6.10 -8.51 -3.30
C GLY A 60 5.44 -9.38 -4.35
N SER A 61 5.83 -10.65 -4.39
CA SER A 61 5.25 -11.66 -5.28
C SER A 61 4.81 -12.90 -4.53
N TYR A 62 3.69 -13.48 -4.94
CA TYR A 62 3.22 -14.80 -4.50
C TYR A 62 2.86 -15.64 -5.72
N GLN A 63 3.48 -16.81 -5.87
CA GLN A 63 3.35 -17.66 -7.04
C GLN A 63 3.61 -16.92 -8.37
N GLY A 64 4.60 -16.02 -8.36
CA GLY A 64 4.94 -15.17 -9.50
C GLY A 64 3.96 -14.02 -9.78
N ILE A 65 2.89 -13.87 -9.00
CA ILE A 65 1.93 -12.77 -9.12
C ILE A 65 2.36 -11.63 -8.20
N ARG A 66 2.54 -10.43 -8.74
CA ARG A 66 2.87 -9.23 -7.95
C ARG A 66 1.65 -8.79 -7.15
N ILE A 67 1.81 -8.68 -5.83
CA ILE A 67 0.74 -8.42 -4.89
C ILE A 67 1.19 -7.43 -3.82
N THR A 68 0.27 -6.59 -3.34
CA THR A 68 0.50 -5.67 -2.23
C THR A 68 -0.40 -6.03 -1.05
N GLY A 69 0.19 -6.26 0.11
CA GLY A 69 -0.53 -6.23 1.39
C GLY A 69 -0.59 -4.79 1.91
N LEU A 70 -1.79 -4.31 2.24
CA LEU A 70 -2.02 -2.94 2.70
C LEU A 70 -2.79 -2.91 4.02
N ALA A 71 -2.14 -2.44 5.09
CA ALA A 71 -2.78 -2.21 6.36
C ALA A 71 -3.38 -0.80 6.38
N THR A 72 -4.67 -0.68 6.66
CA THR A 72 -5.37 0.61 6.59
C THR A 72 -5.61 1.26 7.96
N GLY A 73 -5.48 0.51 9.06
CA GLY A 73 -5.97 0.94 10.37
C GLY A 73 -7.47 0.70 10.52
N ILE A 74 -8.06 1.30 11.56
CA ILE A 74 -9.48 1.15 11.89
C ILE A 74 -10.21 2.42 11.48
N GLY A 75 -11.29 2.28 10.70
CA GLY A 75 -12.17 3.39 10.37
C GLY A 75 -12.39 3.55 8.87
N PRO A 76 -13.56 4.07 8.47
CA PRO A 76 -13.87 4.33 7.06
C PRO A 76 -12.99 5.45 6.49
N ASP A 77 -12.62 6.44 7.30
CA ASP A 77 -11.70 7.54 6.99
C ASP A 77 -10.29 7.02 6.67
N ASN A 78 -9.74 6.21 7.56
CA ASN A 78 -8.47 5.51 7.40
C ASN A 78 -8.44 4.67 6.12
N THR A 79 -9.48 3.89 5.90
CA THR A 79 -9.61 3.04 4.71
C THR A 79 -9.72 3.88 3.44
N ALA A 80 -10.50 4.97 3.46
CA ALA A 80 -10.65 5.86 2.32
C ALA A 80 -9.31 6.49 1.91
N ILE A 81 -8.53 7.00 2.87
CA ILE A 81 -7.20 7.55 2.62
C ILE A 81 -6.32 6.51 1.93
N ALA A 82 -6.22 5.31 2.49
CA ALA A 82 -5.35 4.25 1.98
C ALA A 82 -5.77 3.78 0.58
N VAL A 83 -7.07 3.59 0.33
CA VAL A 83 -7.57 3.13 -0.99
C VAL A 83 -7.39 4.22 -2.05
N ILE A 84 -7.69 5.47 -1.73
CA ILE A 84 -7.55 6.59 -2.68
C ILE A 84 -6.08 6.78 -3.08
N GLU A 85 -5.16 6.76 -2.12
CA GLU A 85 -3.73 6.85 -2.41
C GLU A 85 -3.23 5.61 -3.16
N ALA A 86 -3.60 4.39 -2.76
CA ALA A 86 -3.15 3.17 -3.42
C ALA A 86 -3.53 3.13 -4.92
N VAL A 87 -4.78 3.44 -5.26
CA VAL A 87 -5.27 3.41 -6.65
C VAL A 87 -4.56 4.43 -7.54
N GLN A 88 -4.22 5.61 -7.02
CA GLN A 88 -3.54 6.64 -7.81
C GLN A 88 -2.08 6.31 -8.14
N TYR A 89 -1.47 5.41 -7.37
CA TYR A 89 -0.04 5.06 -7.45
C TYR A 89 0.22 3.65 -7.96
N GLN A 90 -0.84 2.92 -8.35
CA GLN A 90 -0.71 1.68 -9.13
C GLN A 90 -0.11 1.95 -10.52
N PRO A 91 0.56 0.96 -11.14
CA PRO A 91 0.96 1.06 -12.54
C PRO A 91 -0.29 1.25 -13.42
N GLN A 92 -0.17 2.07 -14.46
CA GLN A 92 -1.23 2.27 -15.46
C GLN A 92 -1.36 1.08 -16.40
#